data_AF-A0A2P9DT06-F1
#
_entry.id   AF-A0A2P9DT06-F1
#
_cell.length_a   1.000
_cell.length_b   1.000
_cell.length_c   1.000
_cell.angle_alpha   90.00
_cell.angle_beta   90.00
_cell.angle_gamma   90.00
#
_symmetry.space_group_name_H-M   'P 1'
#
loop_
_entity.id
_entity.type
_entity.pdbx_description
1 polymer ?
#
loop_
_entity_poly.entity_id
_entity_poly.type
_entity_poly.pdbx_seq_one_letter_code
_entity_poly.pdbx_strand_id
1 'polypeptide(L)'
;MNVYYINILLFALPLNILVYNQRNHNITPCHTPKIPTTRLLCECELYSPANYDNDPQMKEVMDNFNKQTQQRFHEYDERMKTTRHKCKDQCNKEIQKIILKDILEKQMAQQLTTLETKIDTNDIPTCICEKSLADKVEKNCMKCGGVLGSGVAPSIGLFGGLAVNQLTKAAMLAAAQKGIEEGVKYGIQELSDFFGLSGLIKVSKIKNLINPTNYANETTYVTFIQKMKNSMCYQTSYVNKPFCNAANERTVMFLQRASKIAEDAKYSAEVAEKQVLNAATPALTTYSNAIIASIVAILVIVLVMVIIYLILRYRRKKKMKKKLQYIKLLKE
;
A
#
# COMPACT_ATOMS: atom_id res chain seq x y z
N MET A 1 -0.32 31.83 2.20
CA MET A 1 -0.66 32.12 0.79
C MET A 1 0.46 32.87 0.03
N ASN A 2 1.73 32.83 0.49
CA ASN A 2 2.82 33.62 -0.12
C ASN A 2 3.94 32.78 -0.77
N VAL A 3 3.86 31.44 -0.75
CA VAL A 3 4.91 30.57 -1.33
C VAL A 3 4.55 30.11 -2.76
N TYR A 4 3.26 30.06 -3.10
CA TYR A 4 2.80 29.64 -4.43
C TYR A 4 3.05 30.69 -5.53
N TYR A 5 3.20 31.97 -5.17
CA TYR A 5 3.45 33.03 -6.15
C TYR A 5 4.91 33.03 -6.67
N ILE A 6 5.87 32.65 -5.82
CA ILE A 6 7.30 32.55 -6.18
C ILE A 6 7.53 31.41 -7.19
N ASN A 7 6.82 30.29 -7.03
CA ASN A 7 6.92 29.15 -7.96
C ASN A 7 6.30 29.43 -9.33
N ILE A 8 5.25 30.25 -9.42
CA ILE A 8 4.65 30.63 -10.71
C ILE A 8 5.57 31.58 -11.48
N LEU A 9 6.25 32.50 -10.78
CA LEU A 9 7.19 33.45 -11.40
C LEU A 9 8.45 32.75 -11.95
N LEU A 10 8.94 31.72 -11.25
CA LEU A 10 10.11 30.93 -11.67
C LEU A 10 9.88 30.09 -12.93
N PHE A 11 8.63 29.70 -13.24
CA PHE A 11 8.27 29.00 -14.48
C PHE A 11 8.08 29.92 -15.69
N ALA A 12 7.81 31.22 -15.47
CA ALA A 12 7.67 32.18 -16.56
C ALA A 12 9.03 32.56 -17.20
N LEU A 13 10.11 32.58 -16.41
CA LEU A 13 11.46 32.88 -16.90
C LEU A 13 11.97 31.91 -17.99
N PRO A 14 11.94 30.58 -17.83
CA PRO A 14 12.43 29.65 -18.85
C PRO A 14 11.54 29.60 -20.10
N LEU A 15 10.24 29.89 -19.98
CA LEU A 15 9.32 29.94 -21.13
C LEU A 15 9.59 31.15 -22.05
N ASN A 16 10.02 32.29 -21.50
CA ASN A 16 10.44 33.43 -22.31
C ASN A 16 11.78 33.20 -23.04
N ILE A 17 12.68 32.39 -22.47
CA ILE A 17 13.97 32.03 -23.10
C ILE A 17 13.77 31.08 -24.29
N LEU A 18 12.72 30.23 -24.27
CA LEU A 18 12.40 29.35 -25.39
C LEU A 18 11.77 30.08 -26.60
N VAL A 19 11.16 31.25 -26.37
CA VAL A 19 10.46 32.04 -27.40
C VAL A 19 11.41 33.01 -28.13
N TYR A 20 12.55 33.38 -27.52
CA TYR A 20 13.51 34.32 -28.11
C TYR A 20 14.84 33.65 -28.47
N ASN A 21 14.87 32.92 -29.59
CA ASN A 21 16.12 32.50 -30.24
C ASN A 21 16.04 32.76 -31.74
N GLN A 22 16.35 33.98 -32.15
CA GLN A 22 16.60 34.33 -33.54
C GLN A 22 18.07 34.06 -33.87
N ARG A 23 18.42 32.79 -34.12
CA ARG A 23 19.73 32.41 -34.68
C ARG A 23 19.65 32.51 -36.21
N ASN A 24 20.11 33.64 -36.75
CA ASN A 24 20.54 33.73 -38.14
C ASN A 24 21.80 32.88 -38.29
N HIS A 25 21.75 31.81 -39.08
CA HIS A 25 22.95 31.09 -39.54
C HIS A 25 23.02 31.26 -41.05
N ASN A 26 24.02 32.04 -41.50
CA ASN A 26 24.39 32.14 -42.90
C ASN A 26 25.09 30.83 -43.29
N ILE A 27 24.39 29.98 -44.05
CA ILE A 27 24.95 28.76 -44.62
C ILE A 27 25.52 29.11 -45.99
N THR A 28 26.84 29.00 -46.12
CA THR A 28 27.58 29.10 -47.38
C THR A 28 27.17 27.94 -48.31
N PRO A 29 26.77 28.18 -49.57
CA PRO A 29 26.29 27.12 -50.44
C PRO A 29 27.48 26.33 -51.03
N CYS A 30 27.59 25.05 -50.65
CA CYS A 30 28.45 24.10 -51.37
C CYS A 30 27.65 23.52 -52.53
N HIS A 31 28.16 23.69 -53.76
CA HIS A 31 27.56 23.15 -54.96
C HIS A 31 27.71 21.62 -55.01
N THR A 32 26.59 20.90 -55.01
CA THR A 32 26.53 19.50 -55.45
C THR A 32 25.47 19.36 -56.55
N PRO A 33 25.80 18.71 -57.68
CA PRO A 33 24.89 18.59 -58.83
C PRO A 33 23.70 17.67 -58.50
N LYS A 34 22.52 18.08 -58.99
CA LYS A 34 21.23 17.40 -58.79
C LYS A 34 21.21 16.04 -59.50
N ILE A 35 20.99 14.96 -58.74
CA ILE A 35 20.51 13.68 -59.27
C ILE A 35 19.14 13.41 -58.62
N PRO A 36 18.07 13.15 -59.39
CA PRO A 36 16.75 12.86 -58.83
C PRO A 36 16.66 11.38 -58.48
N THR A 37 16.58 11.02 -57.19
CA THR A 37 16.27 9.64 -56.79
C THR A 37 14.78 9.50 -56.52
N THR A 38 14.02 9.18 -57.57
CA THR A 38 12.83 8.33 -57.44
C THR A 38 13.27 7.00 -56.83
N ARG A 39 12.92 6.73 -55.56
CA ARG A 39 13.15 5.43 -54.92
C ARG A 39 12.25 4.37 -55.55
N LEU A 40 12.72 3.76 -56.62
CA LEU A 40 12.35 2.40 -56.99
C LEU A 40 13.46 1.49 -56.47
N LEU A 41 13.09 0.49 -55.66
CA LEU A 41 13.98 -0.58 -55.21
C LEU A 41 14.31 -1.45 -56.42
N CYS A 42 15.40 -1.15 -57.15
CA CYS A 42 16.05 -2.13 -57.99
C CYS A 42 17.09 -2.87 -57.14
N GLU A 43 16.92 -4.18 -56.98
CA GLU A 43 17.98 -5.07 -56.53
C GLU A 43 19.09 -5.07 -57.59
N CYS A 44 20.20 -4.39 -57.30
CA CYS A 44 21.43 -4.61 -58.05
C CYS A 44 22.17 -5.78 -57.41
N GLU A 45 22.18 -6.95 -58.08
CA GLU A 45 23.12 -8.04 -57.79
C GLU A 45 24.54 -7.60 -58.16
N LEU A 46 25.20 -6.86 -57.26
CA LEU A 46 26.56 -6.34 -57.45
C LEU A 46 27.64 -7.21 -56.79
N TYR A 47 27.27 -8.37 -56.25
CA TYR A 47 28.22 -9.32 -55.66
C TYR A 47 27.97 -10.71 -56.24
N SER A 48 28.77 -11.05 -57.26
CA SER A 48 29.09 -12.46 -57.54
C SER A 48 29.60 -13.11 -56.25
N PRO A 49 29.17 -14.34 -55.90
CA PRO A 49 29.68 -15.03 -54.73
C PRO A 49 31.14 -15.41 -55.02
N ALA A 50 32.07 -14.56 -54.60
CA ALA A 50 33.47 -14.92 -54.58
C ALA A 50 33.62 -16.12 -53.64
N ASN A 51 34.25 -17.17 -54.16
CA ASN A 51 34.45 -18.45 -53.49
C ASN A 51 35.51 -18.28 -52.38
N TYR A 52 35.12 -17.64 -51.28
CA TYR A 52 35.96 -17.38 -50.10
C TYR A 52 36.13 -18.61 -49.19
N ASP A 53 35.48 -19.72 -49.51
CA ASP A 53 35.51 -20.96 -48.70
C ASP A 53 36.91 -21.62 -48.65
N ASN A 54 37.78 -21.28 -49.61
CA ASN A 54 39.12 -21.83 -49.73
C ASN A 54 40.25 -20.87 -49.33
N ASP A 55 39.94 -19.64 -48.88
CA ASP A 55 40.96 -18.71 -48.41
C ASP A 55 41.39 -19.08 -46.97
N PRO A 56 42.67 -19.45 -46.74
CA PRO A 56 43.15 -19.85 -45.42
C PRO A 56 43.00 -18.75 -44.36
N GLN A 57 43.09 -17.47 -44.73
CA GLN A 57 42.89 -16.36 -43.79
C GLN A 57 41.41 -16.21 -43.40
N MET A 58 40.49 -16.37 -44.37
CA MET A 58 39.05 -16.32 -44.09
C MET A 58 38.62 -17.49 -43.20
N LYS A 59 39.19 -18.67 -43.42
CA LYS A 59 38.91 -19.87 -42.62
C LYS A 59 39.38 -19.72 -41.16
N GLU A 60 40.53 -19.08 -40.95
CA GLU A 60 41.05 -18.77 -39.60
C GLU A 60 40.16 -17.77 -38.86
N VAL A 61 39.72 -16.70 -39.53
CA VAL A 61 38.80 -15.71 -38.95
C VAL A 61 37.45 -16.34 -38.60
N MET A 62 36.92 -17.20 -39.47
CA MET A 62 35.67 -17.92 -39.24
C MET A 62 35.77 -18.90 -38.06
N ASP A 63 36.88 -19.64 -37.94
CA ASP A 63 37.10 -20.57 -36.83
C ASP A 63 37.25 -19.84 -35.48
N ASN A 64 37.93 -18.69 -35.48
CA ASN A 64 38.09 -17.86 -34.29
C ASN A 64 36.75 -17.22 -33.86
N PHE A 65 35.94 -16.77 -34.82
CA PHE A 65 34.58 -16.29 -34.55
C PHE A 65 33.69 -17.41 -33.99
N ASN A 66 33.76 -18.61 -34.56
CA ASN A 66 33.01 -19.77 -34.08
C ASN A 66 33.38 -20.16 -32.64
N LYS A 67 34.67 -20.20 -32.30
CA LYS A 67 35.15 -20.47 -30.93
C LYS A 67 34.63 -19.46 -29.93
N GLN A 68 34.74 -18.17 -30.24
CA GLN A 68 34.22 -17.10 -29.37
C GLN A 68 32.69 -17.13 -29.24
N THR A 69 32.00 -17.50 -30.31
CA THR A 69 30.54 -17.58 -30.33
C THR A 69 30.06 -18.77 -29.50
N GLN A 70 30.73 -19.92 -29.62
CA GLN A 70 30.43 -21.12 -28.83
C GLN A 70 30.64 -20.87 -27.32
N GLN A 71 31.71 -20.17 -26.93
CA GLN A 71 31.94 -19.80 -25.54
C GLN A 71 30.84 -18.88 -24.99
N ARG A 72 30.42 -17.87 -25.78
CA ARG A 72 29.31 -16.98 -25.40
C ARG A 72 27.98 -17.72 -25.27
N PHE A 73 27.71 -18.71 -26.11
CA PHE A 73 26.50 -19.53 -25.98
C PHE A 73 26.50 -20.35 -24.69
N HIS A 74 27.63 -20.97 -24.34
CA HIS A 74 27.75 -21.68 -23.06
C HIS A 74 27.57 -20.76 -21.84
N GLU A 75 28.19 -19.57 -21.85
CA GLU A 75 28.00 -18.57 -20.78
C GLU A 75 26.58 -18.01 -20.71
N TYR A 76 25.90 -17.89 -21.86
CA TYR A 76 24.50 -17.48 -21.92
C TYR A 76 23.60 -18.55 -21.33
N ASP A 77 23.78 -19.83 -21.71
CA ASP A 77 22.98 -20.95 -21.22
C ASP A 77 23.11 -21.15 -19.70
N GLU A 78 24.32 -21.04 -19.14
CA GLU A 78 24.53 -21.14 -17.70
C GLU A 78 23.88 -19.97 -16.93
N ARG A 79 23.95 -18.75 -17.47
CA ARG A 79 23.19 -17.60 -16.92
C ARG A 79 21.68 -17.82 -17.05
N MET A 80 21.21 -18.39 -18.14
CA MET A 80 19.80 -18.70 -18.36
C MET A 80 19.29 -19.71 -17.33
N LYS A 81 20.04 -20.80 -17.09
CA LYS A 81 19.71 -21.82 -16.08
C LYS A 81 19.60 -21.24 -14.68
N THR A 82 20.61 -20.47 -14.24
CA THR A 82 20.64 -19.88 -12.89
C THR A 82 19.50 -18.88 -12.68
N THR A 83 19.20 -18.05 -13.68
CA THR A 83 18.10 -17.07 -13.61
C THR A 83 16.73 -17.77 -13.59
N ARG A 84 16.57 -18.85 -14.38
CA ARG A 84 15.35 -19.66 -14.42
C ARG A 84 15.11 -20.41 -13.09
N HIS A 85 16.15 -20.92 -12.45
CA HIS A 85 16.06 -21.51 -11.11
C HIS A 85 15.60 -20.50 -10.05
N LYS A 86 16.22 -19.31 -10.00
CA LYS A 86 15.83 -18.25 -9.05
C LYS A 86 14.37 -17.82 -9.23
N CYS A 87 13.91 -17.69 -10.47
CA CYS A 87 12.54 -17.31 -10.78
C CYS A 87 11.54 -18.42 -10.39
N LYS A 88 11.90 -19.70 -10.60
CA LYS A 88 11.09 -20.85 -10.16
C LYS A 88 10.98 -20.93 -8.64
N ASP A 89 12.07 -20.66 -7.90
CA ASP A 89 12.07 -20.66 -6.44
C ASP A 89 11.26 -19.51 -5.85
N GLN A 90 11.36 -18.30 -6.44
CA GLN A 90 10.51 -17.17 -6.07
C GLN A 90 9.02 -17.47 -6.32
N CYS A 91 8.69 -18.02 -7.49
CA CYS A 91 7.31 -18.38 -7.81
C CYS A 91 6.76 -19.45 -6.85
N ASN A 92 7.53 -20.49 -6.54
CA ASN A 92 7.14 -21.50 -5.56
C ASN A 92 6.90 -20.91 -4.16
N LYS A 93 7.75 -19.97 -3.72
CA LYS A 93 7.60 -19.28 -2.44
C LYS A 93 6.34 -18.41 -2.39
N GLU A 94 6.03 -17.71 -3.48
CA GLU A 94 4.81 -16.90 -3.58
C GLU A 94 3.55 -17.77 -3.63
N ILE A 95 3.57 -18.88 -4.37
CA ILE A 95 2.47 -19.85 -4.41
C ILE A 95 2.22 -20.44 -3.01
N GLN A 96 3.27 -20.84 -2.28
CA GLN A 96 3.10 -21.32 -0.91
C GLN A 96 2.49 -20.24 0.01
N LYS A 97 2.88 -18.97 -0.15
CA LYS A 97 2.30 -17.85 0.60
C LYS A 97 0.82 -17.63 0.27
N ILE A 98 0.44 -17.77 -1.01
CA ILE A 98 -0.96 -17.65 -1.45
C ILE A 98 -1.81 -18.79 -0.89
N ILE A 99 -1.33 -20.04 -0.97
CA ILE A 99 -2.04 -21.21 -0.43
C ILE A 99 -2.24 -21.06 1.07
N LEU A 100 -1.20 -20.66 1.81
CA LEU A 100 -1.28 -20.49 3.27
C LEU A 100 -2.25 -19.37 3.67
N LYS A 101 -2.31 -18.30 2.86
CA LYS A 101 -3.28 -17.22 3.04
C LYS A 101 -4.72 -17.69 2.78
N ASP A 102 -4.96 -18.44 1.71
CA ASP A 102 -6.29 -18.98 1.36
C ASP A 102 -6.81 -19.95 2.42
N ILE A 103 -5.93 -20.78 3.01
CA ILE A 103 -6.29 -21.69 4.11
C ILE A 103 -6.73 -20.91 5.35
N LEU A 104 -6.02 -19.84 5.73
CA LEU A 104 -6.38 -19.01 6.89
C LEU A 104 -7.69 -18.23 6.65
N GLU A 105 -7.89 -17.69 5.46
CA GLU A 105 -9.14 -17.00 5.09
C GLU A 105 -10.35 -17.95 5.16
N LYS A 106 -10.21 -19.19 4.66
CA LYS A 106 -11.24 -20.23 4.77
C LYS A 106 -11.55 -20.63 6.21
N GLN A 107 -10.52 -20.79 7.06
CA GLN A 107 -10.71 -21.10 8.48
C GLN A 107 -11.44 -19.97 9.22
N MET A 108 -11.08 -18.71 8.96
CA MET A 108 -11.76 -17.56 9.58
C MET A 108 -13.21 -17.43 9.11
N ALA A 109 -13.48 -17.61 7.81
CA ALA A 109 -14.83 -17.60 7.28
C ALA A 109 -15.71 -18.68 7.95
N GLN A 110 -15.18 -19.89 8.10
CA GLN A 110 -15.91 -20.99 8.74
C GLN A 110 -16.18 -20.73 10.23
N GLN A 111 -15.25 -20.12 10.96
CA GLN A 111 -15.49 -19.72 12.36
C GLN A 111 -16.53 -18.60 12.47
N LEU A 112 -16.51 -17.62 11.56
CA LEU A 112 -17.51 -16.55 11.52
C LEU A 112 -18.91 -17.09 11.25
N THR A 113 -19.08 -18.00 10.28
CA THR A 113 -20.38 -18.64 10.01
C THR A 113 -20.88 -19.52 11.18
N THR A 114 -19.95 -20.09 11.95
CA THR A 114 -20.29 -20.88 13.14
C THR A 114 -20.65 -19.98 14.34
N LEU A 115 -20.11 -18.75 14.39
CA LEU A 115 -20.51 -17.74 15.36
C LEU A 115 -21.87 -17.13 15.01
N GLU A 116 -22.12 -16.82 13.74
CA GLU A 116 -23.42 -16.27 13.27
C GLU A 116 -24.58 -17.22 13.54
N THR A 117 -24.40 -18.54 13.37
CA THR A 117 -25.46 -19.52 13.70
C THR A 117 -25.74 -19.65 15.21
N LYS A 118 -24.91 -19.07 16.07
CA LYS A 118 -25.13 -18.98 17.53
C LYS A 118 -25.72 -17.64 17.99
N ILE A 119 -25.92 -16.69 17.08
CA ILE A 119 -26.54 -15.39 17.36
C ILE A 119 -27.91 -15.41 16.68
N ASP A 120 -28.96 -15.63 17.46
CA ASP A 120 -30.32 -15.60 16.93
C ASP A 120 -30.68 -14.17 16.51
N THR A 121 -31.42 -14.02 15.41
CA THR A 121 -31.81 -12.73 14.80
C THR A 121 -32.57 -11.78 15.72
N ASN A 122 -32.93 -12.24 16.93
CA ASN A 122 -33.61 -11.47 17.95
C ASN A 122 -32.67 -10.70 18.90
N ASP A 123 -31.35 -10.93 18.83
CA ASP A 123 -30.37 -10.33 19.76
C ASP A 123 -29.64 -9.08 19.21
N ILE A 124 -29.92 -8.63 17.99
CA ILE A 124 -29.32 -7.43 17.39
C ILE A 124 -30.36 -6.30 17.35
N PRO A 125 -30.18 -5.18 18.09
CA PRO A 125 -31.06 -4.02 17.96
C PRO A 125 -30.87 -3.39 16.58
N THR A 126 -31.93 -3.42 15.77
CA THR A 126 -32.01 -2.81 14.44
C THR A 126 -31.85 -1.29 14.50
N CYS A 127 -30.62 -0.78 14.33
CA CYS A 127 -30.40 0.59 13.90
C CYS A 127 -30.55 0.66 12.37
N ILE A 128 -31.71 1.17 11.93
CA ILE A 128 -32.00 1.46 10.53
C ILE A 128 -31.19 2.69 10.13
N CYS A 129 -30.02 2.49 9.52
CA CYS A 129 -29.38 3.52 8.70
C CYS A 129 -29.90 3.38 7.25
N GLU A 130 -30.59 4.42 6.82
CA GLU A 130 -31.24 4.57 5.53
C GLU A 130 -30.28 4.32 4.35
N LYS A 131 -30.61 3.32 3.50
CA LYS A 131 -29.85 2.82 2.33
C LYS A 131 -29.57 3.84 1.20
N SER A 132 -29.79 5.13 1.42
CA SER A 132 -29.90 6.15 0.36
C SER A 132 -28.56 6.75 -0.12
N LEU A 133 -27.51 6.74 0.71
CA LEU A 133 -26.25 7.44 0.40
C LEU A 133 -25.23 6.57 -0.34
N ALA A 134 -25.08 5.29 -0.01
CA ALA A 134 -24.10 4.40 -0.65
C ALA A 134 -24.46 4.10 -2.11
N ASP A 135 -25.73 3.82 -2.39
CA ASP A 135 -26.22 3.45 -3.72
C ASP A 135 -26.15 4.64 -4.74
N LYS A 136 -26.10 5.87 -4.22
CA LYS A 136 -25.98 7.10 -5.03
C LYS A 136 -24.53 7.45 -5.39
N VAL A 137 -23.58 7.13 -4.51
CA VAL A 137 -22.15 7.38 -4.75
C VAL A 137 -21.58 6.34 -5.73
N GLU A 138 -22.04 5.10 -5.65
CA GLU A 138 -21.59 4.01 -6.54
C GLU A 138 -22.06 4.22 -8.00
N LYS A 139 -23.31 4.64 -8.20
CA LYS A 139 -23.87 4.92 -9.55
C LYS A 139 -23.25 6.14 -10.25
N ASN A 140 -22.83 7.16 -9.50
CA ASN A 140 -22.19 8.34 -10.10
C ASN A 140 -20.70 8.14 -10.39
N CYS A 141 -20.01 7.29 -9.62
CA CYS A 141 -18.60 6.97 -9.87
C CYS A 141 -18.42 6.09 -11.12
N MET A 142 -19.32 5.11 -11.35
CA MET A 142 -19.27 4.27 -12.56
C MET A 142 -19.59 5.02 -13.86
N LYS A 143 -20.36 6.11 -13.81
CA LYS A 143 -20.71 6.89 -15.02
C LYS A 143 -19.62 7.84 -15.50
N CYS A 144 -18.68 8.24 -14.64
CA CYS A 144 -17.56 9.10 -15.05
C CYS A 144 -16.37 8.33 -15.67
N GLY A 145 -16.30 7.00 -15.50
CA GLY A 145 -15.23 6.18 -16.09
C GLY A 145 -15.49 5.72 -17.53
N GLY A 146 -16.72 5.82 -18.02
CA GLY A 146 -17.15 5.17 -19.27
C GLY A 146 -17.07 5.99 -20.56
N VAL A 147 -16.68 7.27 -20.53
CA VAL A 147 -16.76 8.17 -21.71
C VAL A 147 -15.40 8.59 -22.27
N LEU A 148 -14.28 8.20 -21.66
CA LEU A 148 -12.94 8.44 -22.19
C LEU A 148 -12.27 7.12 -22.57
N GLY A 149 -12.66 6.63 -23.74
CA GLY A 149 -12.08 5.44 -24.34
C GLY A 149 -10.58 5.58 -24.63
N SER A 150 -9.90 4.46 -24.42
CA SER A 150 -8.62 4.01 -24.99
C SER A 150 -7.36 4.81 -24.66
N GLY A 151 -6.53 4.21 -23.78
CA GLY A 151 -5.12 4.07 -24.16
C GLY A 151 -4.03 4.47 -23.18
N VAL A 152 -4.26 4.70 -21.87
CA VAL A 152 -3.17 4.68 -20.87
C VAL A 152 -3.70 4.19 -19.51
N ALA A 153 -3.47 2.90 -19.26
CA ALA A 153 -3.27 2.23 -17.97
C ALA A 153 -3.87 2.84 -16.66
N PRO A 154 -4.84 2.16 -16.03
CA PRO A 154 -5.33 2.42 -14.65
C PRO A 154 -4.32 2.07 -13.53
N SER A 155 -3.06 1.79 -13.84
CA SER A 155 -2.17 1.01 -12.97
C SER A 155 -1.15 1.80 -12.16
N ILE A 156 -1.27 3.12 -11.99
CA ILE A 156 -0.33 3.89 -11.13
C ILE A 156 -1.03 4.50 -9.90
N GLY A 157 -2.33 4.81 -9.96
CA GLY A 157 -3.09 5.29 -8.81
C GLY A 157 -3.66 4.19 -7.90
N LEU A 158 -3.90 2.99 -8.45
CA LEU A 158 -4.63 1.94 -7.73
C LEU A 158 -3.74 1.13 -6.77
N PHE A 159 -2.44 0.95 -7.09
CA PHE A 159 -1.53 0.17 -6.24
C PHE A 159 -1.06 0.92 -4.99
N GLY A 160 -0.88 2.24 -5.07
CA GLY A 160 -0.51 3.07 -3.91
C GLY A 160 -1.60 3.07 -2.83
N GLY A 161 -2.87 3.22 -3.22
CA GLY A 161 -4.01 3.16 -2.28
C GLY A 161 -4.20 1.77 -1.67
N LEU A 162 -3.97 0.70 -2.43
CA LEU A 162 -4.07 -0.67 -1.92
C LEU A 162 -3.00 -0.98 -0.87
N ALA A 163 -1.76 -0.54 -1.10
CA ALA A 163 -0.65 -0.74 -0.18
C ALA A 163 -0.85 0.02 1.13
N VAL A 164 -1.29 1.29 1.09
CA VAL A 164 -1.59 2.08 2.29
C VAL A 164 -2.73 1.44 3.09
N ASN A 165 -3.78 0.95 2.43
CA ASN A 165 -4.90 0.26 3.11
C ASN A 165 -4.51 -1.08 3.76
N GLN A 166 -3.52 -1.79 3.22
CA GLN A 166 -3.00 -3.00 3.87
C GLN A 166 -2.11 -2.65 5.06
N LEU A 167 -1.29 -1.61 4.94
CA LEU A 167 -0.44 -1.13 6.03
C LEU A 167 -1.26 -0.57 7.20
N THR A 168 -2.34 0.17 6.94
CA THR A 168 -3.24 0.65 8.01
C THR A 168 -3.90 -0.52 8.73
N LYS A 169 -4.39 -1.54 8.00
CA LYS A 169 -4.95 -2.76 8.61
C LYS A 169 -3.93 -3.50 9.47
N ALA A 170 -2.70 -3.66 8.98
CA ALA A 170 -1.62 -4.30 9.73
C ALA A 170 -1.27 -3.50 11.00
N ALA A 171 -1.20 -2.16 10.91
CA ALA A 171 -0.93 -1.30 12.05
C ALA A 171 -2.05 -1.36 13.11
N MET A 172 -3.32 -1.40 12.69
CA MET A 172 -4.46 -1.57 13.61
C MET A 172 -4.45 -2.94 14.31
N LEU A 173 -4.13 -4.02 13.58
CA LEU A 173 -4.00 -5.35 14.18
C LEU A 173 -2.85 -5.42 15.19
N ALA A 174 -1.70 -4.84 14.85
CA ALA A 174 -0.55 -4.77 15.75
C ALA A 174 -0.85 -3.93 17.00
N ALA A 175 -1.57 -2.81 16.83
CA ALA A 175 -2.00 -1.97 17.93
C ALA A 175 -2.94 -2.74 18.88
N ALA A 176 -3.98 -3.38 18.35
CA ALA A 176 -4.93 -4.16 19.15
C ALA A 176 -4.24 -5.31 19.90
N GLN A 177 -3.31 -6.04 19.25
CA GLN A 177 -2.53 -7.09 19.91
C GLN A 177 -1.69 -6.54 21.06
N LYS A 178 -1.04 -5.38 20.86
CA LYS A 178 -0.23 -4.74 21.90
C LYS A 178 -1.09 -4.21 23.05
N GLY A 179 -2.25 -3.63 22.74
CA GLY A 179 -3.23 -3.19 23.71
C GLY A 179 -3.68 -4.32 24.62
N ILE A 180 -4.10 -5.44 24.03
CA ILE A 180 -4.49 -6.66 24.75
C ILE A 180 -3.35 -7.19 25.62
N GLU A 181 -2.13 -7.28 25.10
CA GLU A 181 -0.96 -7.75 25.86
C GLU A 181 -0.73 -6.89 27.11
N GLU A 182 -0.75 -5.56 26.95
CA GLU A 182 -0.48 -4.64 28.05
C GLU A 182 -1.65 -4.59 29.06
N GLY A 183 -2.90 -4.61 28.59
CA GLY A 183 -4.07 -4.65 29.46
C GLY A 183 -4.15 -5.93 30.29
N VAL A 184 -3.85 -7.09 29.70
CA VAL A 184 -3.75 -8.37 30.43
C VAL A 184 -2.62 -8.32 31.47
N LYS A 185 -1.45 -7.82 31.08
CA LYS A 185 -0.29 -7.69 31.98
C LYS A 185 -0.61 -6.78 33.16
N TYR A 186 -1.24 -5.63 32.91
CA TYR A 186 -1.65 -4.68 33.94
C TYR A 186 -2.67 -5.30 34.90
N GLY A 187 -3.72 -5.94 34.36
CA GLY A 187 -4.74 -6.63 35.15
C GLY A 187 -4.19 -7.73 36.05
N ILE A 188 -3.20 -8.52 35.58
CA ILE A 188 -2.54 -9.55 36.38
C ILE A 188 -1.72 -8.92 37.51
N GLN A 189 -0.97 -7.86 37.21
CA GLN A 189 -0.09 -7.20 38.17
C GLN A 189 -0.89 -6.54 39.29
N GLU A 190 -1.86 -5.69 38.96
CA GLU A 190 -2.71 -5.01 39.95
C GLU A 190 -3.51 -6.01 40.79
N LEU A 191 -4.03 -7.07 40.19
CA LEU A 191 -4.76 -8.10 40.93
C LEU A 191 -3.82 -8.89 41.87
N SER A 192 -2.56 -9.10 41.49
CA SER A 192 -1.56 -9.72 42.36
C SER A 192 -1.22 -8.85 43.57
N ASP A 193 -1.11 -7.54 43.36
CA ASP A 193 -0.76 -6.56 44.40
C ASP A 193 -1.98 -6.15 45.25
N PHE A 194 -3.18 -6.54 44.82
CA PHE A 194 -4.45 -6.22 45.47
C PHE A 194 -4.50 -6.70 46.93
N PHE A 195 -4.31 -5.75 47.87
CA PHE A 195 -4.36 -5.99 49.31
C PHE A 195 -3.55 -7.21 49.80
N GLY A 196 -2.41 -7.48 49.16
CA GLY A 196 -1.54 -8.60 49.52
C GLY A 196 -2.06 -9.98 49.09
N LEU A 197 -2.89 -10.04 48.04
CA LEU A 197 -3.43 -11.28 47.48
C LEU A 197 -2.32 -12.26 47.04
N SER A 198 -1.18 -11.76 46.58
CA SER A 198 0.03 -12.54 46.28
C SER A 198 0.54 -13.39 47.46
N GLY A 199 0.26 -12.97 48.70
CA GLY A 199 0.58 -13.74 49.91
C GLY A 199 -0.42 -14.85 50.24
N LEU A 200 -1.58 -14.89 49.57
CA LEU A 200 -2.64 -15.88 49.78
C LEU A 200 -2.73 -16.90 48.65
N ILE A 201 -2.41 -16.50 47.42
CA ILE A 201 -2.47 -17.36 46.24
C ILE A 201 -1.24 -17.20 45.37
N LYS A 202 -0.84 -18.31 44.74
CA LYS A 202 0.21 -18.30 43.73
C LYS A 202 -0.22 -17.42 42.55
N VAL A 203 0.68 -16.57 42.10
CA VAL A 203 0.49 -15.69 40.92
C VAL A 203 0.10 -16.48 39.67
N SER A 204 0.50 -17.76 39.56
CA SER A 204 0.08 -18.64 38.46
C SER A 204 -1.45 -18.82 38.36
N LYS A 205 -2.16 -18.82 39.51
CA LYS A 205 -3.62 -18.93 39.54
C LYS A 205 -4.29 -17.64 39.06
N ILE A 206 -3.67 -16.49 39.32
CA ILE A 206 -4.11 -15.17 38.85
C ILE A 206 -3.90 -15.06 37.33
N LYS A 207 -2.73 -15.51 36.85
CA LYS A 207 -2.39 -15.52 35.42
C LYS A 207 -3.35 -16.35 34.56
N ASN A 208 -3.91 -17.43 35.11
CA ASN A 208 -4.89 -18.25 34.38
C ASN A 208 -6.30 -17.64 34.37
N LEU A 209 -6.58 -16.69 35.26
CA LEU A 209 -7.89 -16.05 35.36
C LEU A 209 -8.04 -14.92 34.34
N ILE A 210 -7.01 -14.06 34.23
CA ILE A 210 -7.02 -12.89 33.35
C ILE A 210 -6.47 -13.28 31.99
N ASN A 211 -7.24 -13.00 30.94
CA ASN A 211 -6.95 -13.37 29.57
C ASN A 211 -7.37 -12.25 28.59
N PRO A 212 -7.01 -12.37 27.31
CA PRO A 212 -7.35 -11.39 26.28
C PRO A 212 -8.83 -11.02 26.14
N THR A 213 -9.76 -11.89 26.54
CA THR A 213 -11.20 -11.67 26.35
C THR A 213 -11.89 -11.10 27.58
N ASN A 214 -11.25 -11.16 28.76
CA ASN A 214 -11.89 -10.76 30.02
C ASN A 214 -11.13 -9.69 30.82
N TYR A 215 -9.93 -9.27 30.40
CA TYR A 215 -9.10 -8.32 31.15
C TYR A 215 -9.77 -6.97 31.41
N ALA A 216 -10.70 -6.55 30.55
CA ALA A 216 -11.47 -5.30 30.68
C ALA A 216 -12.83 -5.50 31.36
N ASN A 217 -13.19 -6.71 31.77
CA ASN A 217 -14.49 -7.01 32.35
C ASN A 217 -14.44 -6.94 33.88
N GLU A 218 -15.04 -5.88 34.44
CA GLU A 218 -15.14 -5.63 35.89
C GLU A 218 -15.66 -6.82 36.68
N THR A 219 -16.66 -7.53 36.14
CA THR A 219 -17.28 -8.67 36.81
C THR A 219 -16.28 -9.80 37.05
N THR A 220 -15.26 -9.95 36.20
CA THR A 220 -14.24 -10.99 36.35
C THR A 220 -13.42 -10.78 37.63
N TYR A 221 -13.00 -9.55 37.89
CA TYR A 221 -12.22 -9.19 39.07
C TYR A 221 -13.09 -9.25 40.33
N VAL A 222 -14.29 -8.68 40.27
CA VAL A 222 -15.22 -8.64 41.41
C VAL A 222 -15.62 -10.06 41.84
N THR A 223 -16.04 -10.91 40.90
CA THR A 223 -16.47 -12.28 41.22
C THR A 223 -15.32 -13.13 41.75
N PHE A 224 -14.12 -12.98 41.18
CA PHE A 224 -12.94 -13.67 41.67
C PHE A 224 -12.58 -13.26 43.11
N ILE A 225 -12.56 -11.96 43.38
CA ILE A 225 -12.25 -11.43 44.71
C ILE A 225 -13.32 -11.83 45.74
N GLN A 226 -14.60 -11.84 45.36
CA GLN A 226 -15.67 -12.38 46.22
C GLN A 226 -15.47 -13.86 46.52
N LYS A 227 -15.14 -14.68 45.51
CA LYS A 227 -14.86 -16.10 45.70
C LYS A 227 -13.67 -16.33 46.63
N MET A 228 -12.62 -15.51 46.48
CA MET A 228 -11.44 -15.55 47.34
C MET A 228 -11.77 -15.16 48.78
N LYS A 229 -12.54 -14.08 48.98
CA LYS A 229 -13.07 -13.68 50.29
C LYS A 229 -13.81 -14.86 50.95
N ASN A 230 -14.77 -15.44 50.23
CA ASN A 230 -15.63 -16.49 50.77
C ASN A 230 -14.89 -17.81 51.04
N SER A 231 -13.83 -18.10 50.29
CA SER A 231 -13.05 -19.33 50.48
C SER A 231 -11.97 -19.19 51.55
N MET A 232 -11.30 -18.04 51.63
CA MET A 232 -10.06 -17.89 52.42
C MET A 232 -10.27 -17.16 53.74
N CYS A 233 -11.18 -16.19 53.81
CA CYS A 233 -11.27 -15.29 54.97
C CYS A 233 -12.07 -15.84 56.16
N TYR A 234 -12.66 -17.03 56.00
CA TYR A 234 -13.33 -17.77 57.08
C TYR A 234 -12.43 -18.85 57.71
N GLN A 235 -11.26 -19.12 57.13
CA GLN A 235 -10.27 -20.03 57.72
C GLN A 235 -9.45 -19.30 58.78
N THR A 236 -9.37 -19.87 59.99
CA THR A 236 -8.69 -19.33 61.17
C THR A 236 -7.23 -18.88 60.92
N SER A 237 -6.51 -19.56 60.02
CA SER A 237 -5.13 -19.21 59.64
C SER A 237 -4.98 -17.95 58.78
N TYR A 238 -6.06 -17.47 58.15
CA TYR A 238 -6.02 -16.35 57.20
C TYR A 238 -6.85 -15.14 57.64
N VAL A 239 -7.62 -15.24 58.74
CA VAL A 239 -8.51 -14.18 59.24
C VAL A 239 -7.78 -12.84 59.38
N ASN A 240 -6.55 -12.85 59.91
CA ASN A 240 -5.78 -11.64 60.18
C ASN A 240 -4.90 -11.17 59.00
N LYS A 241 -5.04 -11.76 57.80
CA LYS A 241 -4.25 -11.37 56.63
C LYS A 241 -4.77 -10.05 56.03
N PRO A 242 -3.88 -9.21 55.43
CA PRO A 242 -4.26 -7.89 54.92
C PRO A 242 -5.47 -7.90 53.98
N PHE A 243 -5.55 -8.90 53.09
CA PHE A 243 -6.67 -9.08 52.18
C PHE A 243 -7.99 -9.32 52.93
N CYS A 244 -8.00 -10.16 53.96
CA CYS A 244 -9.22 -10.51 54.70
C CYS A 244 -9.69 -9.40 55.64
N ASN A 245 -8.75 -8.67 56.26
CA ASN A 245 -9.07 -7.46 57.01
C ASN A 245 -9.73 -6.41 56.09
N ALA A 246 -9.11 -6.13 54.94
CA ALA A 246 -9.64 -5.18 53.97
C ALA A 246 -11.01 -5.62 53.41
N ALA A 247 -11.18 -6.91 53.14
CA ALA A 247 -12.41 -7.49 52.61
C ALA A 247 -13.59 -7.43 53.60
N ASN A 248 -13.32 -7.43 54.91
CA ASN A 248 -14.34 -7.45 55.97
C ASN A 248 -14.68 -6.05 56.50
N GLU A 249 -13.69 -5.16 56.64
CA GLU A 249 -13.93 -3.80 57.16
C GLU A 249 -14.72 -2.90 56.19
N ARG A 250 -14.42 -2.97 54.88
CA ARG A 250 -14.97 -2.05 53.87
C ARG A 250 -15.37 -2.78 52.59
N THR A 251 -16.25 -3.76 52.72
CA THR A 251 -16.68 -4.65 51.61
C THR A 251 -17.05 -3.90 50.32
N VAL A 252 -17.81 -2.81 50.41
CA VAL A 252 -18.26 -2.04 49.22
C VAL A 252 -17.07 -1.39 48.50
N MET A 253 -16.23 -0.63 49.22
CA MET A 253 -15.04 0.01 48.65
C MET A 253 -14.01 -1.01 48.15
N PHE A 254 -13.90 -2.16 48.81
CA PHE A 254 -13.02 -3.25 48.42
C PHE A 254 -13.40 -3.82 47.05
N LEU A 255 -14.69 -4.12 46.84
CA LEU A 255 -15.19 -4.59 45.55
C LEU A 255 -15.17 -3.51 44.48
N GLN A 256 -15.38 -2.25 44.85
CA GLN A 256 -15.24 -1.13 43.90
C GLN A 256 -13.80 -0.98 43.41
N ARG A 257 -12.80 -1.15 44.30
CA ARG A 257 -11.39 -1.18 43.88
C ARG A 257 -11.08 -2.37 42.98
N ALA A 258 -11.73 -3.52 43.20
CA ALA A 258 -11.60 -4.67 42.31
C ALA A 258 -12.12 -4.36 40.89
N SER A 259 -13.26 -3.68 40.77
CA SER A 259 -13.82 -3.25 39.48
C SER A 259 -12.89 -2.24 38.79
N LYS A 260 -12.32 -1.27 39.53
CA LYS A 260 -11.36 -0.30 38.98
C LYS A 260 -10.14 -0.92 38.30
N ILE A 261 -9.69 -2.09 38.76
CA ILE A 261 -8.58 -2.80 38.08
C ILE A 261 -8.92 -3.08 36.60
N ALA A 262 -10.17 -3.42 36.29
CA ALA A 262 -10.59 -3.66 34.91
C ALA A 262 -10.63 -2.36 34.09
N GLU A 263 -11.04 -1.25 34.71
CA GLU A 263 -11.06 0.06 34.08
C GLU A 263 -9.64 0.55 33.77
N ASP A 264 -8.72 0.42 34.73
CA ASP A 264 -7.31 0.79 34.58
C ASP A 264 -6.59 -0.15 33.58
N ALA A 265 -6.95 -1.44 33.56
CA ALA A 265 -6.47 -2.40 32.56
C ALA A 265 -6.97 -2.06 31.14
N LYS A 266 -8.21 -1.57 31.01
CA LYS A 266 -8.73 -1.07 29.73
C LYS A 266 -8.01 0.21 29.31
N TYR A 267 -7.82 1.15 30.24
CA TYR A 267 -7.12 2.40 29.97
C TYR A 267 -5.67 2.15 29.52
N SER A 268 -4.94 1.26 30.19
CA SER A 268 -3.57 0.89 29.80
C SER A 268 -3.51 0.23 28.42
N ALA A 269 -4.50 -0.61 28.07
CA ALA A 269 -4.63 -1.15 26.71
C ALA A 269 -4.83 -0.04 25.66
N GLU A 270 -5.76 0.90 25.89
CA GLU A 270 -6.02 2.02 24.98
C GLU A 270 -4.79 2.93 24.80
N VAL A 271 -3.99 3.14 25.86
CA VAL A 271 -2.75 3.90 25.79
C VAL A 271 -1.72 3.17 24.93
N ALA A 272 -1.54 1.86 25.11
CA ALA A 272 -0.62 1.06 24.32
C ALA A 272 -1.03 1.01 22.84
N GLU A 273 -2.32 0.90 22.53
CA GLU A 273 -2.85 0.99 21.16
C GLU A 273 -2.49 2.32 20.50
N LYS A 274 -2.75 3.43 21.19
CA LYS A 274 -2.44 4.78 20.70
C LYS A 274 -0.96 4.96 20.45
N GLN A 275 -0.09 4.43 21.32
CA GLN A 275 1.36 4.50 21.12
C GLN A 275 1.80 3.80 19.83
N VAL A 276 1.29 2.60 19.56
CA VAL A 276 1.60 1.85 18.33
C VAL A 276 1.10 2.59 17.09
N LEU A 277 -0.11 3.14 17.12
CA LEU A 277 -0.67 3.91 16.01
C LEU A 277 0.10 5.21 15.76
N ASN A 278 0.49 5.91 16.81
CA ASN A 278 1.30 7.14 16.70
C ASN A 278 2.68 6.84 16.11
N ALA A 279 3.28 5.69 16.44
CA ALA A 279 4.55 5.26 15.84
C ALA A 279 4.40 4.91 14.34
N ALA A 280 3.24 4.42 13.91
CA ALA A 280 2.97 4.09 12.50
C ALA A 280 2.59 5.31 11.65
N THR A 281 2.09 6.39 12.28
CA THR A 281 1.59 7.59 11.59
C THR A 281 2.61 8.25 10.65
N PRO A 282 3.89 8.45 11.02
CA PRO A 282 4.89 9.06 10.13
C PRO A 282 5.12 8.28 8.84
N ALA A 283 5.08 6.95 8.90
CA ALA A 283 5.23 6.12 7.71
C ALA A 283 4.03 6.30 6.77
N LEU A 284 2.82 6.24 7.32
CA LEU A 284 1.57 6.42 6.58
C LEU A 284 1.47 7.82 5.92
N THR A 285 1.82 8.88 6.63
CA THR A 285 1.81 10.25 6.09
C THR A 285 2.84 10.42 4.98
N THR A 286 4.01 9.79 5.10
CA THR A 286 5.05 9.82 4.07
C THR A 286 4.55 9.18 2.77
N TYR A 287 3.94 7.98 2.84
CA TYR A 287 3.34 7.34 1.67
C TYR A 287 2.20 8.17 1.07
N SER A 288 1.35 8.74 1.92
CA SER A 288 0.24 9.59 1.47
C SER A 288 0.73 10.82 0.71
N ASN A 289 1.75 11.51 1.24
CA ASN A 289 2.36 12.66 0.59
C ASN A 289 3.02 12.29 -0.73
N ALA A 290 3.70 11.14 -0.80
CA ALA A 290 4.28 10.64 -2.05
C ALA A 290 3.21 10.36 -3.12
N ILE A 291 2.08 9.76 -2.73
CA ILE A 291 0.95 9.53 -3.64
C ILE A 291 0.37 10.86 -4.13
N ILE A 292 0.14 11.82 -3.24
CA ILE A 292 -0.37 13.15 -3.59
C ILE A 292 0.59 13.85 -4.57
N ALA A 293 1.89 13.82 -4.30
CA ALA A 293 2.91 14.40 -5.18
C ALA A 293 2.90 13.75 -6.57
N SER A 294 2.74 12.43 -6.65
CA SER A 294 2.61 11.71 -7.92
C SER A 294 1.35 12.12 -8.70
N ILE A 295 0.21 12.30 -8.03
CA ILE A 295 -1.04 12.74 -8.67
C ILE A 295 -0.90 14.16 -9.22
N VAL A 296 -0.31 15.07 -8.43
CA VAL A 296 -0.06 16.46 -8.86
C VAL A 296 0.87 16.49 -10.08
N ALA A 297 1.93 15.67 -10.10
CA ALA A 297 2.83 15.58 -11.25
C ALA A 297 2.10 15.13 -12.53
N ILE A 298 1.24 14.12 -12.44
CA ILE A 298 0.44 13.65 -13.58
C ILE A 298 -0.49 14.75 -14.10
N LEU A 299 -1.17 15.48 -13.20
CA LEU A 299 -2.07 16.58 -13.58
C LEU A 299 -1.34 17.70 -14.32
N VAL A 300 -0.11 18.03 -13.92
CA VAL A 300 0.73 19.03 -14.59
C VAL A 300 1.10 18.57 -16.01
N ILE A 301 1.51 17.30 -16.19
CA ILE A 301 1.83 16.75 -17.50
C ILE A 301 0.60 16.80 -18.43
N VAL A 302 -0.57 16.40 -17.92
CA VAL A 302 -1.83 16.45 -18.69
C VAL A 302 -2.17 17.89 -19.10
N LEU A 303 -2.03 18.85 -18.19
CA LEU A 303 -2.25 20.28 -18.49
C LEU A 303 -1.34 20.78 -19.61
N VAL A 304 -0.05 20.47 -19.57
CA VAL A 304 0.91 20.85 -20.62
C VAL A 304 0.52 20.24 -21.97
N MET A 305 0.13 18.96 -21.99
CA MET A 305 -0.33 18.29 -23.22
C MET A 305 -1.59 18.94 -23.79
N VAL A 306 -2.54 19.35 -22.95
CA VAL A 306 -3.75 20.07 -23.37
C VAL A 306 -3.41 21.44 -23.95
N ILE A 307 -2.50 22.19 -23.34
CA ILE A 307 -2.06 23.50 -23.84
C ILE A 307 -1.41 23.34 -25.23
N ILE A 308 -0.47 22.41 -25.38
CA ILE A 308 0.19 22.11 -26.66
C ILE A 308 -0.85 21.70 -27.71
N TYR A 309 -1.80 20.84 -27.35
CA TYR A 309 -2.89 20.42 -28.22
C TYR A 309 -3.75 21.61 -28.69
N LEU A 310 -4.12 22.52 -27.80
CA LEU A 310 -4.90 23.71 -28.14
C LEU A 310 -4.13 24.63 -29.11
N ILE A 311 -2.83 24.83 -28.89
CA ILE A 311 -1.96 25.62 -29.79
C ILE A 311 -1.90 24.98 -31.18
N LEU A 312 -1.65 23.67 -31.26
CA LEU A 312 -1.60 22.92 -32.51
C LEU A 312 -2.96 22.96 -33.24
N ARG A 313 -4.07 22.79 -32.51
CA ARG A 313 -5.43 22.87 -33.06
C ARG A 313 -5.73 24.26 -33.61
N TYR A 314 -5.35 25.31 -32.89
CA TYR A 314 -5.50 26.68 -33.34
C TYR A 314 -4.71 26.94 -34.62
N ARG A 315 -3.43 26.51 -34.67
CA ARG A 315 -2.59 26.61 -35.87
C ARG A 315 -3.18 25.87 -37.08
N ARG A 316 -3.70 24.65 -36.89
CA ARG A 316 -4.38 23.88 -37.96
C ARG A 316 -5.61 24.63 -38.49
N LYS A 317 -6.48 25.14 -37.61
CA LYS A 317 -7.65 25.94 -38.02
C LYS A 317 -7.25 27.20 -38.80
N LYS A 318 -6.23 27.93 -38.37
CA LYS A 318 -5.73 29.12 -39.09
C LYS A 318 -5.19 28.77 -40.48
N LYS A 319 -4.44 27.66 -40.61
CA LYS A 319 -3.93 27.17 -41.90
C LYS A 319 -5.06 26.80 -42.87
N MET A 320 -6.12 26.16 -42.38
CA MET A 320 -7.29 25.82 -43.21
C MET A 320 -8.06 27.06 -43.68
N LYS A 321 -8.27 28.06 -42.82
CA LYS A 321 -8.90 29.33 -43.21
C LYS A 321 -8.11 30.04 -44.32
N LYS A 322 -6.78 30.11 -44.19
CA LYS A 322 -5.91 30.70 -45.23
C LYS A 322 -6.02 29.95 -46.56
N LYS A 323 -5.96 28.61 -46.56
CA LYS A 323 -6.15 27.80 -47.78
C LYS A 323 -7.47 28.09 -48.49
N LEU A 324 -8.55 28.26 -47.73
CA LEU A 324 -9.88 28.53 -48.28
C LEU A 324 -9.99 29.90 -48.93
N GLN A 325 -9.26 30.91 -48.42
CA GLN A 325 -9.14 32.23 -49.07
C GLN A 325 -8.35 32.17 -50.38
N TYR A 326 -7.22 31.45 -50.42
CA TYR A 326 -6.45 31.27 -51.67
C TYR A 326 -7.24 30.54 -52.77
N ILE A 327 -8.03 29.52 -52.42
CA ILE A 327 -8.88 28.80 -53.38
C ILE A 327 -9.96 29.72 -53.97
N LYS A 328 -10.50 30.66 -53.18
CA LYS A 328 -11.48 31.63 -53.69
C LYS A 328 -10.87 32.60 -54.70
N LEU A 329 -9.68 33.13 -54.41
CA LEU A 329 -8.97 34.07 -55.30
C LEU A 329 -8.54 33.44 -56.64
N LEU A 330 -8.35 32.12 -56.70
CA LEU A 330 -7.96 31.41 -57.94
C LEU A 330 -9.16 31.05 -58.84
N LYS A 331 -10.39 31.26 -58.37
CA LYS A 331 -11.63 30.95 -59.10
C LYS A 331 -12.29 32.17 -59.75
N GLU A 332 -11.85 33.37 -59.37
CA GLU A 332 -12.15 34.63 -60.07
C GLU A 332 -11.13 34.86 -61.20
#